data_AF-A0A920AWS8-F1
#
_entry.id   AF-A0A920AWS8-F1
#
_cell.length_a   1.000
_cell.length_b   1.000
_cell.length_c   1.000
_cell.angle_alpha   90.00
_cell.angle_beta   90.00
_cell.angle_gamma   90.00
#
_symmetry.space_group_name_H-M   'P 1'
#
loop_
_entity.id
_entity.type
_entity.pdbx_description
1 polymer ?
#
loop_
_entity_poly.entity_id
_entity_poly.type
_entity_poly.pdbx_seq_one_letter_code
_entity_poly.pdbx_strand_id
1 'polypeptide(L)'
;MLNTVKVIIFPPITTTGNGSANPLDQYLYISTPSETPVNVIIKPMGGAEISGTASNSDPWEYYIGSGINTNLIITAGSLDGSPFDNKGFIIESEDLTYVSARLFAGSYYQAGSVVSKGTAALGTEFRAGTFENEGNLTGGTPFKLFEFCFCISYPR
;
A
#
# COMPACT_ATOMS: atom_id res chain seq x y z
N MET A 1 22.61 15.14 -17.50
CA MET A 1 22.29 13.86 -16.85
C MET A 1 20.78 13.69 -16.95
N LEU A 2 20.29 12.51 -17.35
CA LEU A 2 18.85 12.22 -17.31
C LEU A 2 18.47 11.97 -15.84
N ASN A 3 17.66 12.86 -15.25
CA ASN A 3 17.04 12.57 -13.95
C ASN A 3 16.15 11.34 -14.14
N THR A 4 16.56 10.22 -13.55
CA THR A 4 15.83 8.97 -13.69
C THR A 4 14.71 8.93 -12.65
N VAL A 5 13.46 9.10 -13.09
CA VAL A 5 12.29 8.95 -12.23
C VAL A 5 12.16 7.48 -11.81
N LYS A 6 11.95 7.24 -10.52
CA LYS A 6 11.61 5.92 -9.96
C LYS A 6 10.10 5.78 -9.91
N VAL A 7 9.59 4.61 -10.26
CA VAL A 7 8.14 4.34 -10.33
C VAL A 7 7.79 3.18 -9.40
N ILE A 8 6.74 3.34 -8.61
CA ILE A 8 6.28 2.32 -7.67
C ILE A 8 4.79 2.15 -7.90
N ILE A 9 4.36 0.93 -8.23
CA ILE A 9 2.95 0.63 -8.48
C ILE A 9 2.40 -0.16 -7.29
N PHE A 10 1.26 0.28 -6.78
CA PHE A 10 0.45 -0.49 -5.83
C PHE A 10 -0.87 -0.91 -6.48
N PRO A 11 -1.10 -2.22 -6.62
CA PRO A 11 -2.42 -2.69 -6.95
C PRO A 11 -3.39 -2.44 -5.78
N PRO A 12 -4.70 -2.38 -6.05
CA PRO A 12 -5.69 -2.39 -4.99
C PRO A 12 -5.70 -3.70 -4.20
N ILE A 13 -6.25 -3.63 -3.00
CA ILE A 13 -6.44 -4.74 -2.06
C ILE A 13 -7.93 -5.11 -2.05
N THR A 14 -8.19 -6.40 -2.23
CA THR A 14 -9.55 -6.94 -2.24
C THR A 14 -9.99 -7.31 -0.83
N THR A 15 -11.23 -6.98 -0.49
CA THR A 15 -11.88 -7.35 0.77
C THR A 15 -13.32 -7.80 0.54
N THR A 16 -13.90 -8.59 1.45
CA THR A 16 -15.35 -8.84 1.48
C THR A 16 -16.15 -7.62 1.95
N GLY A 17 -15.49 -6.62 2.53
CA GLY A 17 -16.07 -5.31 2.87
C GLY A 17 -16.95 -5.30 4.11
N ASN A 18 -17.00 -6.38 4.90
CA ASN A 18 -17.83 -6.44 6.10
C ASN A 18 -17.21 -7.30 7.22
N GLY A 19 -17.69 -7.12 8.45
CA GLY A 19 -17.23 -7.86 9.63
C GLY A 19 -15.72 -7.69 9.86
N SER A 20 -15.01 -8.79 10.12
CA SER A 20 -13.55 -8.78 10.36
C SER A 20 -12.73 -8.27 9.18
N ALA A 21 -13.26 -8.28 7.96
CA ALA A 21 -12.58 -7.80 6.76
C ALA A 21 -12.98 -6.37 6.39
N ASN A 22 -13.88 -5.72 7.15
CA ASN A 22 -14.27 -4.34 6.86
C ASN A 22 -13.04 -3.41 6.92
N PRO A 23 -12.62 -2.80 5.81
CA PRO A 23 -11.44 -1.95 5.78
C PRO A 23 -11.72 -0.66 6.57
N LEU A 24 -10.75 -0.27 7.38
CA LEU A 24 -10.77 0.96 8.16
C LEU A 24 -9.74 1.90 7.55
N ASP A 25 -8.96 2.56 8.39
CA ASP A 25 -7.97 3.56 7.97
C ASP A 25 -6.88 2.96 7.09
N GLN A 26 -6.53 3.73 6.06
CA GLN A 26 -5.61 3.34 4.99
C GLN A 26 -4.59 4.45 4.75
N TYR A 27 -3.33 4.06 4.57
CA TYR A 27 -2.21 4.98 4.47
C TYR A 27 -1.21 4.52 3.41
N LEU A 28 -0.53 5.48 2.78
CA LEU A 28 0.77 5.28 2.16
C LEU A 28 1.84 5.85 3.09
N TYR A 29 2.84 5.04 3.39
CA TYR A 29 4.06 5.49 4.06
C TYR A 29 5.19 5.53 3.05
N ILE A 30 5.82 6.68 2.91
CA ILE A 30 6.84 6.97 1.92
C ILE A 30 8.11 7.42 2.65
N SER A 31 9.24 6.77 2.38
CA SER A 31 10.52 7.14 2.98
C SER A 31 11.66 6.96 1.99
N THR A 32 12.79 7.59 2.27
CA THR A 32 14.00 7.49 1.46
C THR A 32 15.21 7.24 2.37
N PRO A 33 16.30 6.66 1.86
CA PRO A 33 17.55 6.59 2.62
C PRO A 33 18.30 7.93 2.64
N SER A 34 17.86 8.91 1.84
CA SER A 34 18.52 10.21 1.70
C SER A 34 18.19 11.12 2.87
N GLU A 35 19.19 11.84 3.38
CA GLU A 35 18.98 12.94 4.35
C GLU A 35 18.41 14.19 3.67
N THR A 36 18.70 14.40 2.39
CA THR A 36 18.11 15.49 1.61
C THR A 36 16.70 15.10 1.14
N PRO A 37 15.69 15.96 1.31
CA PRO A 37 14.33 15.70 0.84
C PRO A 37 14.30 15.37 -0.66
N VAL A 38 13.60 14.29 -0.99
CA VAL A 38 13.36 13.83 -2.37
C VAL A 38 11.93 14.18 -2.74
N ASN A 39 11.72 14.75 -3.93
CA ASN A 39 10.39 15.02 -4.45
C ASN A 39 9.68 13.71 -4.81
N VAL A 40 8.42 13.59 -4.37
CA VAL A 40 7.56 12.44 -4.61
C VAL A 40 6.19 12.92 -5.09
N ILE A 41 5.63 12.22 -6.08
CA ILE A 41 4.29 12.44 -6.61
C ILE A 41 3.48 11.17 -6.42
N ILE A 42 2.36 11.27 -5.71
CA ILE A 42 1.36 10.21 -5.56
C ILE A 42 0.29 10.42 -6.63
N LYS A 43 0.06 9.41 -7.46
CA LYS A 43 -0.96 9.42 -8.52
C LYS A 43 -2.01 8.34 -8.20
N PRO A 44 -3.09 8.68 -7.48
CA PRO A 44 -4.23 7.78 -7.36
C PRO A 44 -4.86 7.58 -8.73
N MET A 45 -5.14 6.33 -9.10
CA MET A 45 -5.83 6.03 -10.35
C MET A 45 -7.21 6.69 -10.36
N GLY A 46 -7.51 7.48 -11.40
CA GLY A 46 -8.77 8.23 -11.49
C GLY A 46 -8.90 9.43 -10.54
N GLY A 47 -7.81 9.87 -9.89
CA GLY A 47 -7.77 11.04 -9.00
C GLY A 47 -6.75 12.10 -9.42
N ALA A 48 -6.65 13.17 -8.63
CA ALA A 48 -5.66 14.22 -8.83
C ALA A 48 -4.30 13.81 -8.25
N GLU A 49 -3.22 14.28 -8.88
CA GLU A 49 -1.86 14.06 -8.37
C GLU A 49 -1.60 14.85 -7.08
N ILE A 50 -0.85 14.26 -6.15
CA ILE A 50 -0.45 14.87 -4.89
C ILE A 50 1.07 14.91 -4.83
N SER A 51 1.64 16.10 -4.83
CA SER A 51 3.09 16.31 -4.71
C SER A 51 3.49 16.56 -3.26
N GLY A 52 4.65 16.04 -2.89
CA GLY A 52 5.27 16.26 -1.59
C GLY A 52 6.74 15.86 -1.60
N THR A 53 7.33 15.76 -0.42
CA THR A 53 8.73 15.35 -0.24
C THR A 53 8.85 14.31 0.85
N ALA A 54 9.86 13.45 0.75
CA ALA A 54 10.22 12.50 1.80
C ALA A 54 11.74 12.41 1.97
N SER A 55 12.19 12.26 3.21
CA SER A 55 13.60 12.00 3.56
C SER A 55 13.71 10.85 4.56
N ASN A 56 14.93 10.52 4.99
CA ASN A 56 15.15 9.55 6.06
C ASN A 56 14.69 10.04 7.44
N SER A 57 14.61 11.36 7.63
CA SER A 57 14.32 12.03 8.90
C SER A 57 12.90 12.58 8.95
N ASP A 58 12.30 12.80 7.78
CA ASP A 58 10.92 13.22 7.60
C ASP A 58 10.23 12.31 6.57
N PRO A 59 9.82 11.09 6.98
CA PRO A 59 9.04 10.21 6.13
C PRO A 59 7.62 10.75 5.97
N TRP A 60 7.06 10.61 4.78
CA TRP A 60 5.73 11.11 4.48
C TRP A 60 4.67 10.03 4.73
N GLU A 61 3.77 10.28 5.68
CA GLU A 61 2.51 9.56 5.85
C GLU A 61 1.40 10.27 5.07
N TYR A 62 0.83 9.59 4.08
CA TYR A 62 -0.32 10.07 3.31
C TYR A 62 -1.56 9.26 3.68
N TYR A 63 -2.55 9.93 4.28
CA TYR A 63 -3.85 9.31 4.56
C TYR A 63 -4.66 9.16 3.27
N ILE A 64 -4.99 7.92 2.93
CA ILE A 64 -5.81 7.62 1.75
C ILE A 64 -7.30 7.82 2.06
N GLY A 65 -7.71 7.42 3.27
CA GLY A 65 -9.12 7.40 3.68
C GLY A 65 -9.46 6.17 4.50
N SER A 66 -10.75 5.91 4.65
CA SER A 66 -11.27 4.74 5.35
C SER A 66 -12.46 4.10 4.61
N GLY A 67 -12.75 2.83 4.93
CA GLY A 67 -13.86 2.11 4.32
C GLY A 67 -13.56 1.59 2.91
N ILE A 68 -14.64 1.20 2.21
CA ILE A 68 -14.56 0.52 0.92
C ILE A 68 -14.40 1.47 -0.29
N ASN A 69 -14.63 2.76 -0.10
CA ASN A 69 -14.69 3.76 -1.17
C ASN A 69 -13.39 4.55 -1.29
N THR A 70 -12.27 3.86 -1.43
CA THR A 70 -10.94 4.44 -1.64
C THR A 70 -10.30 3.90 -2.91
N ASN A 71 -9.23 4.52 -3.40
CA ASN A 71 -8.46 3.94 -4.51
C ASN A 71 -7.72 2.65 -4.11
N LEU A 72 -7.49 2.41 -2.81
CA LEU A 72 -6.79 1.20 -2.36
C LEU A 72 -7.71 -0.03 -2.31
N ILE A 73 -9.02 0.13 -2.12
CA ILE A 73 -9.91 -1.00 -1.84
C ILE A 73 -10.79 -1.38 -3.02
N ILE A 74 -10.89 -2.70 -3.27
CA ILE A 74 -11.92 -3.33 -4.09
C ILE A 74 -12.73 -4.29 -3.22
N THR A 75 -14.05 -4.32 -3.41
CA THR A 75 -14.90 -5.32 -2.77
C THR A 75 -14.98 -6.58 -3.63
N ALA A 76 -14.91 -7.77 -3.03
CA ALA A 76 -14.99 -9.04 -3.76
C ALA A 76 -16.25 -9.15 -4.62
N GLY A 77 -17.37 -8.57 -4.17
CA GLY A 77 -18.63 -8.54 -4.93
C GLY A 77 -18.63 -7.66 -6.18
N SER A 78 -17.62 -6.79 -6.36
CA SER A 78 -17.47 -5.98 -7.58
C SER A 78 -16.50 -6.59 -8.59
N LEU A 79 -15.93 -7.77 -8.32
CA LEU A 79 -15.03 -8.46 -9.25
C LEU A 79 -15.84 -9.12 -10.36
N ASP A 80 -15.70 -8.62 -11.59
CA ASP A 80 -16.42 -9.09 -12.79
C ASP A 80 -15.47 -9.55 -13.92
N GLY A 81 -14.15 -9.51 -13.68
CA GLY A 81 -13.13 -9.82 -14.67
C GLY A 81 -12.69 -8.61 -15.51
N SER A 82 -13.28 -7.43 -15.30
CA SER A 82 -12.88 -6.19 -15.95
C SER A 82 -11.79 -5.45 -15.16
N PRO A 83 -10.87 -4.73 -15.83
CA PRO A 83 -9.91 -3.88 -15.13
C PRO A 83 -10.61 -2.67 -14.51
N PHE A 84 -10.15 -2.26 -13.33
CA PHE A 84 -10.56 -1.02 -12.67
C PHE A 84 -9.63 0.11 -13.10
N ASP A 85 -10.18 1.24 -13.53
CA ASP A 85 -9.43 2.44 -13.94
C ASP A 85 -9.26 3.48 -12.82
N ASN A 86 -9.95 3.28 -11.68
CA ASN A 86 -9.94 4.16 -10.53
C ASN A 86 -9.37 3.53 -9.25
N LYS A 87 -8.65 2.40 -9.39
CA LYS A 87 -8.09 1.64 -8.26
C LYS A 87 -6.59 1.44 -8.41
N GLY A 88 -5.87 1.56 -7.29
CA GLY A 88 -4.42 1.51 -7.21
C GLY A 88 -3.75 2.89 -7.21
N PHE A 89 -2.43 2.86 -7.05
CA PHE A 89 -1.59 4.05 -7.00
C PHE A 89 -0.33 3.85 -7.85
N ILE A 90 0.10 4.92 -8.49
CA ILE A 90 1.44 5.06 -9.05
C ILE A 90 2.15 6.13 -8.24
N ILE A 91 3.34 5.81 -7.73
CA ILE A 91 4.18 6.76 -7.02
C ILE A 91 5.43 6.99 -7.87
N GLU A 92 5.71 8.25 -8.15
CA GLU A 92 6.90 8.69 -8.88
C GLU A 92 7.81 9.46 -7.94
N SER A 93 9.12 9.21 -8.01
CA SER A 93 10.10 9.94 -7.21
C SER A 93 11.37 10.24 -8.01
N GLU A 94 12.09 11.28 -7.62
CA GLU A 94 13.35 11.67 -8.28
C GLU A 94 14.53 10.78 -7.89
N ASP A 95 14.45 10.08 -6.76
CA ASP A 95 15.49 9.16 -6.27
C ASP A 95 14.87 7.94 -5.56
N LEU A 96 15.74 7.02 -5.11
CA LEU A 96 15.40 5.80 -4.38
C LEU A 96 14.43 6.09 -3.23
N THR A 97 13.23 5.55 -3.36
CA THR A 97 12.13 5.74 -2.42
C THR A 97 11.50 4.38 -2.10
N TYR A 98 11.14 4.19 -0.84
CA TYR A 98 10.40 3.03 -0.36
C TYR A 98 8.98 3.45 -0.04
N VAL A 99 8.01 2.66 -0.48
CA VAL A 99 6.61 2.93 -0.18
C VAL A 99 5.99 1.68 0.42
N SER A 100 5.11 1.88 1.40
CA SER A 100 4.23 0.82 1.89
C SER A 100 2.80 1.32 2.01
N ALA A 101 1.86 0.61 1.39
CA ALA A 101 0.45 0.76 1.64
C ALA A 101 0.07 -0.05 2.88
N ARG A 102 -0.60 0.56 3.84
CA ARG A 102 -1.02 -0.08 5.09
C ARG A 102 -2.49 0.17 5.34
N LEU A 103 -3.16 -0.80 5.94
CA LEU A 103 -4.56 -0.64 6.37
C LEU A 103 -4.86 -1.41 7.65
N PHE A 104 -5.84 -0.92 8.39
CA PHE A 104 -6.51 -1.66 9.46
C PHE A 104 -7.85 -2.21 8.97
N ALA A 105 -8.32 -3.30 9.58
CA ALA A 105 -9.65 -3.84 9.31
C ALA A 105 -10.28 -4.47 10.56
N GLY A 106 -11.59 -4.70 10.49
CA GLY A 106 -12.32 -5.50 11.48
C GLY A 106 -12.19 -4.95 12.90
N SER A 107 -12.61 -3.71 13.11
CA SER A 107 -12.49 -3.01 14.41
C SER A 107 -11.04 -2.93 14.94
N TYR A 108 -10.08 -2.72 14.05
CA TYR A 108 -8.64 -2.63 14.33
C TYR A 108 -8.02 -3.92 14.87
N TYR A 109 -8.70 -5.06 14.74
CA TYR A 109 -8.16 -6.36 15.12
C TYR A 109 -7.31 -7.00 14.01
N GLN A 110 -7.45 -6.53 12.77
CA GLN A 110 -6.67 -6.95 11.60
C GLN A 110 -5.84 -5.78 11.09
N ALA A 111 -4.68 -6.10 10.52
CA ALA A 111 -3.87 -5.15 9.80
C ALA A 111 -3.18 -5.83 8.61
N GLY A 112 -3.03 -5.08 7.52
CA GLY A 112 -2.35 -5.54 6.32
C GLY A 112 -1.37 -4.49 5.84
N SER A 113 -0.26 -4.94 5.25
CA SER A 113 0.70 -4.06 4.62
C SER A 113 1.19 -4.66 3.31
N VAL A 114 1.19 -3.84 2.26
CA VAL A 114 1.88 -4.13 1.00
C VAL A 114 3.05 -3.17 0.89
N VAL A 115 4.25 -3.65 0.61
CA VAL A 115 5.45 -2.82 0.46
C VAL A 115 5.95 -2.95 -0.97
N SER A 116 6.28 -1.83 -1.61
CA SER A 116 6.88 -1.82 -2.94
C SER A 116 8.12 -0.95 -2.98
N LYS A 117 9.18 -1.49 -3.58
CA LYS A 117 10.47 -0.80 -3.76
C LYS A 117 10.64 -0.25 -5.18
N GLY A 118 9.66 -0.48 -6.04
CA GLY A 118 9.62 -0.03 -7.43
C GLY A 118 10.87 -0.30 -8.24
N THR A 119 11.04 0.51 -9.27
CA THR A 119 12.08 0.39 -10.32
C THR A 119 13.52 0.43 -9.81
N ALA A 120 13.72 0.78 -8.54
CA ALA A 120 15.02 0.85 -7.92
C ALA A 120 15.48 -0.50 -7.31
N ALA A 121 14.61 -1.51 -7.29
CA ALA A 121 14.92 -2.78 -6.65
C ALA A 121 15.33 -3.89 -7.63
N LEU A 122 16.29 -4.71 -7.19
CA LEU A 122 16.96 -5.73 -8.01
C LEU A 122 16.24 -7.09 -8.04
N GLY A 123 15.22 -7.30 -7.20
CA GLY A 123 14.49 -8.57 -7.09
C GLY A 123 13.28 -8.65 -8.01
N THR A 124 12.84 -9.88 -8.35
CA THR A 124 11.72 -10.13 -9.29
C THR A 124 10.59 -10.98 -8.70
N GLU A 125 10.64 -11.24 -7.40
CA GLU A 125 9.72 -12.18 -6.74
C GLU A 125 8.86 -11.45 -5.71
N PHE A 126 7.60 -11.91 -5.60
CA PHE A 126 6.74 -11.54 -4.49
C PHE A 126 7.09 -12.38 -3.27
N ARG A 127 7.11 -11.72 -2.11
CA ARG A 127 7.27 -12.40 -0.82
C ARG A 127 6.08 -12.07 0.04
N ALA A 128 5.29 -13.07 0.36
CA ALA A 128 4.20 -12.97 1.32
C ALA A 128 4.67 -13.54 2.67
N GLY A 129 4.30 -12.87 3.75
CA GLY A 129 4.52 -13.32 5.11
C GLY A 129 3.27 -13.07 5.94
N THR A 130 2.88 -14.07 6.72
CA THR A 130 1.73 -13.98 7.63
C THR A 130 2.19 -14.30 9.05
N PHE A 131 1.65 -13.58 10.03
CA PHE A 131 1.80 -13.95 11.43
C PHE A 131 0.52 -14.61 11.94
N GLU A 132 0.68 -15.75 12.61
CA GLU A 132 -0.38 -16.35 13.41
C GLU A 132 -0.41 -15.68 14.80
N ASN A 133 -1.61 -15.42 15.31
CA ASN A 133 -1.79 -14.80 16.62
C ASN A 133 -1.99 -15.87 17.69
N GLU A 134 -0.98 -16.10 18.55
CA GLU A 134 -1.04 -17.06 19.66
C GLU A 134 -1.76 -16.50 20.92
N GLY A 135 -2.81 -15.71 20.76
CA GLY A 135 -3.62 -15.23 21.88
C GLY A 135 -4.50 -16.34 22.48
N ASN A 136 -4.77 -16.30 23.80
CA ASN A 136 -5.73 -17.21 24.44
C ASN A 136 -7.16 -16.91 23.91
N LEU A 137 -7.60 -17.68 22.93
CA LEU A 137 -8.85 -17.45 22.17
C LEU A 137 -10.07 -17.80 23.03
N THR A 138 -10.72 -16.79 23.61
CA THR A 138 -12.06 -16.92 24.20
C THR A 138 -13.02 -15.94 23.54
N GLY A 139 -14.18 -16.45 23.11
CA GLY A 139 -15.18 -15.70 22.35
C GLY A 139 -15.00 -15.87 20.83
N GLY A 140 -16.11 -16.15 20.12
CA GLY A 140 -16.15 -16.59 18.72
C GLY A 140 -15.72 -15.58 17.64
N THR A 141 -14.68 -14.79 17.87
CA THR A 141 -14.00 -13.99 16.84
C THR A 141 -12.77 -14.75 16.37
N PRO A 142 -12.78 -15.38 15.20
CA PRO A 142 -11.70 -16.25 14.80
C PRO A 142 -10.59 -15.42 14.11
N PHE A 143 -9.37 -15.56 14.63
CA PHE A 143 -8.07 -15.19 14.03
C PHE A 143 -7.75 -13.69 13.88
N LYS A 144 -6.63 -13.22 14.42
CA LYS A 144 -5.97 -11.96 14.03
C LYS A 144 -4.87 -12.32 13.03
N LEU A 145 -5.02 -11.94 11.77
CA LEU A 145 -4.05 -12.16 10.71
C LEU A 145 -3.37 -10.83 10.42
N PHE A 146 -2.05 -10.80 10.61
CA PHE A 146 -1.23 -9.73 10.03
C PHE A 146 -0.61 -10.28 8.74
N GLU A 147 -0.94 -9.67 7.60
CA GLU A 147 -0.41 -10.06 6.30
C GLU A 147 0.51 -8.98 5.72
N PHE A 148 1.74 -9.38 5.40
CA PHE A 148 2.72 -8.57 4.68
C PHE A 148 2.92 -9.13 3.28
N CYS A 149 2.76 -8.33 2.24
CA CYS A 149 3.14 -8.68 0.87
C CYS A 149 4.17 -7.69 0.33
N PHE A 150 5.31 -8.20 -0.17
CA PHE A 150 6.34 -7.39 -0.80
C PHE A 150 6.25 -7.52 -2.32
N CYS A 151 6.10 -6.38 -3.01
CA CYS A 151 6.19 -6.25 -4.46
C CYS A 151 7.53 -5.62 -4.84
N ILE A 152 8.23 -6.20 -5.82
CA ILE A 152 9.51 -5.70 -6.31
C ILE A 152 9.39 -5.68 -7.84
N SER A 153 9.52 -4.51 -8.48
CA SER A 153 9.18 -4.32 -9.90
C SER A 153 10.26 -3.49 -10.61
N TYR A 154 10.70 -3.90 -11.80
CA TYR A 154 11.48 -3.06 -12.73
C TYR A 154 10.58 -2.63 -13.91
N PRO A 155 10.77 -1.44 -14.52
CA PRO A 155 10.15 -1.07 -15.78
C PRO A 155 11.08 -1.53 -16.92
N ARG A 156 10.56 -2.21 -17.92
CA ARG A 156 11.28 -2.25 -19.21
C ARG A 156 11.12 -0.92 -19.93
#